data_AF-R7J061-F1
#
_entry.id   AF-R7J061-F1
#
_cell.length_a   1.000
_cell.length_b   1.000
_cell.length_c   1.000
_cell.angle_alpha   90.00
_cell.angle_beta   90.00
_cell.angle_gamma   90.00
#
_symmetry.space_group_name_H-M   'P 1'
#
loop_
_entity.id
_entity.type
_entity.pdbx_description
1 polymer ?
#
loop_
_entity_poly.entity_id
_entity_poly.type
_entity_poly.pdbx_seq_one_letter_code
_entity_poly.pdbx_strand_id
1 'polypeptide(L)'
;MTMFDEDNAIAFIRAQIGNEISSLYDDDEILNVIDIIWDFYESNGMLEIDFSEDDEEDADVDLDRLMSTVRRTLAKDKRAKIATEHIEPIVNAELAYEDSLEDE
;
A
#
# COMPACT_ATOMS: atom_id res chain seq x y z
N MET A 1 1.61 -6.90 18.33
CA MET A 1 2.47 -5.82 17.78
C MET A 1 3.62 -6.46 17.04
N THR A 2 3.26 -7.00 15.90
CA THR A 2 4.12 -7.58 14.89
C THR A 2 4.77 -6.39 14.18
N MET A 3 6.09 -6.36 14.10
CA MET A 3 6.80 -5.31 13.38
C MET A 3 6.55 -5.53 11.87
N PHE A 4 6.20 -4.47 11.15
CA PHE A 4 6.07 -4.53 9.68
C PHE A 4 7.38 -5.05 9.08
N ASP A 5 7.29 -6.05 8.21
CA ASP A 5 8.42 -6.68 7.53
C ASP A 5 8.22 -6.56 6.02
N GLU A 6 9.08 -5.76 5.37
CA GLU A 6 8.95 -5.41 3.94
C GLU A 6 9.05 -6.64 3.03
N ASP A 7 9.91 -7.61 3.36
CA ASP A 7 10.06 -8.85 2.59
C ASP A 7 8.76 -9.68 2.66
N ASN A 8 8.15 -9.79 3.84
CA ASN A 8 6.86 -10.47 4.01
C ASN A 8 5.72 -9.71 3.32
N ALA A 9 5.70 -8.37 3.40
CA ALA A 9 4.73 -7.54 2.71
C ALA A 9 4.79 -7.76 1.19
N ILE A 10 5.99 -7.73 0.60
CA ILE A 10 6.19 -7.99 -0.83
C ILE A 10 5.71 -9.40 -1.19
N ALA A 11 6.06 -10.42 -0.40
CA ALA A 11 5.62 -11.78 -0.65
C ALA A 11 4.09 -11.92 -0.59
N PHE A 12 3.44 -11.25 0.37
CA PHE A 12 1.99 -11.24 0.54
C PHE A 12 1.30 -10.54 -0.64
N ILE A 13 1.76 -9.34 -0.99
CA ILE A 13 1.25 -8.56 -2.13
C ILE A 13 1.34 -9.39 -3.42
N ARG A 14 2.51 -9.99 -3.68
CA ARG A 14 2.73 -10.85 -4.85
C ARG A 14 1.76 -12.03 -4.91
N ALA A 15 1.40 -12.60 -3.77
CA ALA A 15 0.44 -13.71 -3.70
C ALA A 15 -1.00 -13.23 -3.98
N GLN A 16 -1.38 -12.05 -3.49
CA GLN A 16 -2.71 -11.48 -3.66
C GLN A 16 -2.99 -11.00 -5.09
N ILE A 17 -2.06 -10.25 -5.70
CA ILE A 17 -2.23 -9.71 -7.06
C ILE A 17 -2.11 -10.79 -8.15
N GLY A 18 -1.67 -11.99 -7.76
CA GLY A 18 -1.49 -13.13 -8.66
C GLY A 18 -0.26 -13.04 -9.55
N ASN A 19 0.16 -14.18 -10.09
CA ASN A 19 1.39 -14.30 -10.88
C ASN A 19 1.37 -13.42 -12.14
N GLU A 20 0.20 -13.26 -12.78
CA GLU A 20 0.07 -12.49 -14.03
C GLU A 20 0.49 -11.03 -13.88
N ILE A 21 0.20 -10.40 -12.73
CA ILE A 21 0.59 -9.02 -12.43
C ILE A 21 1.97 -9.01 -11.76
N SER A 22 2.16 -9.88 -10.78
CA SER A 22 3.37 -10.00 -9.95
C SER A 22 4.64 -10.24 -10.78
N SER A 23 4.56 -10.98 -11.89
CA SER A 23 5.71 -11.25 -12.77
C SER A 23 6.08 -10.09 -13.70
N LEU A 24 5.26 -9.02 -13.77
CA LEU A 24 5.56 -7.81 -14.55
C LEU A 24 6.48 -6.85 -13.81
N TYR A 25 6.56 -6.98 -12.48
CA TYR A 25 7.23 -6.05 -11.59
C TYR A 25 8.31 -6.76 -10.77
N ASP A 26 9.44 -6.10 -10.65
CA ASP A 26 10.48 -6.47 -9.69
C ASP A 26 10.11 -5.97 -8.29
N ASP A 27 10.81 -6.47 -7.27
CA ASP A 27 10.48 -6.18 -5.88
C ASP A 27 10.69 -4.71 -5.55
N ASP A 28 11.62 -4.00 -6.22
CA ASP A 28 11.84 -2.56 -6.02
C ASP A 28 10.61 -1.74 -6.46
N GLU A 29 9.90 -2.17 -7.51
CA GLU A 29 8.66 -1.50 -7.94
C GLU A 29 7.54 -1.65 -6.91
N ILE A 30 7.40 -2.84 -6.32
CA ILE A 30 6.41 -3.10 -5.26
C ILE A 30 6.80 -2.32 -4.00
N LEU A 31 8.07 -2.36 -3.62
CA LEU A 31 8.61 -1.61 -2.48
C LEU A 31 8.38 -0.11 -2.64
N ASN A 32 8.55 0.43 -3.84
CA ASN A 32 8.25 1.83 -4.13
C ASN A 32 6.78 2.19 -3.85
N VAL A 33 5.83 1.27 -4.04
CA VAL A 33 4.43 1.52 -3.66
C VAL A 33 4.27 1.54 -2.14
N ILE A 34 4.89 0.58 -1.44
CA ILE A 34 4.90 0.51 0.03
C ILE A 34 5.48 1.81 0.60
N ASP A 35 6.63 2.26 0.09
CA ASP A 35 7.26 3.52 0.49
C ASP A 35 6.32 4.73 0.33
N ILE A 36 5.56 4.79 -0.77
CA ILE A 36 4.61 5.89 -1.01
C ILE A 36 3.43 5.83 -0.01
N ILE A 37 2.98 4.64 0.37
CA ILE A 37 1.94 4.46 1.38
C ILE A 37 2.45 4.93 2.75
N TRP A 38 3.66 4.51 3.13
CA TRP A 38 4.34 4.97 4.34
C TRP A 38 4.54 6.50 4.36
N ASP A 39 5.03 7.09 3.28
CA ASP A 39 5.17 8.54 3.12
C ASP A 39 3.83 9.27 3.26
N PHE A 40 2.73 8.68 2.77
CA PHE A 40 1.39 9.23 2.93
C PHE A 40 0.98 9.24 4.40
N TYR A 41 1.16 8.12 5.11
CA TYR A 41 0.84 8.06 6.54
C TYR A 41 1.69 9.03 7.36
N GLU A 42 3.01 9.11 7.08
CA GLU A 42 3.92 10.05 7.74
C GLU A 42 3.47 11.49 7.51
N SER A 43 3.22 11.87 6.25
CA SER A 43 2.87 13.25 5.90
C SER A 43 1.50 13.69 6.43
N ASN A 44 0.59 12.75 6.70
CA ASN A 44 -0.74 13.05 7.27
C ASN A 44 -0.78 12.87 8.79
N GLY A 45 0.32 12.47 9.42
CA GLY A 45 0.37 12.22 10.87
C GLY A 45 -0.43 11.00 11.31
N MET A 46 -0.67 10.05 10.41
CA MET A 46 -1.47 8.84 10.66
C MET A 46 -0.66 7.72 11.33
N LEU A 47 0.68 7.81 11.32
CA LEU A 47 1.55 6.79 11.94
C LEU A 47 1.42 6.69 13.47
N GLU A 48 0.94 7.74 14.14
CA GLU A 48 0.81 7.79 15.60
C GLU A 48 -0.64 7.74 16.09
N ILE A 49 -1.61 7.74 15.17
CA ILE A 49 -3.03 7.74 15.52
C ILE A 49 -3.49 6.29 15.58
N ASP A 50 -3.82 5.84 16.79
CA ASP A 50 -4.57 4.60 17.02
C ASP A 50 -5.91 4.77 16.28
N PHE A 51 -6.07 4.14 15.12
CA PHE A 51 -7.32 4.17 14.34
C PHE A 51 -8.38 3.44 15.15
N SER A 52 -8.98 4.13 16.13
CA SER A 52 -10.14 3.61 16.84
C SER A 52 -11.29 3.50 15.82
N GLU A 53 -11.86 2.31 15.69
CA GLU A 53 -12.91 1.87 14.75
C GLU A 53 -14.22 2.72 14.68
N ASP A 54 -14.29 3.90 15.32
CA ASP A 54 -15.52 4.69 15.46
C ASP A 54 -15.83 5.61 14.25
N ASP A 55 -14.93 5.72 13.26
CA ASP A 55 -15.09 6.58 12.07
C ASP A 55 -14.95 5.80 10.75
N GLU A 56 -15.86 4.85 10.49
CA GLU A 56 -15.96 4.14 9.20
C GLU A 56 -16.07 5.09 7.98
N GLU A 57 -16.65 6.30 8.15
CA GLU A 57 -16.72 7.31 7.08
C GLU A 57 -15.35 7.96 6.76
N ASP A 58 -14.42 8.04 7.71
CA ASP A 58 -13.07 8.57 7.47
C ASP A 58 -12.16 7.53 6.78
N ALA A 59 -12.33 6.24 7.09
CA ALA A 59 -11.53 5.16 6.48
C ALA A 59 -11.67 5.09 4.95
N ASP A 60 -12.91 5.21 4.43
CA ASP A 60 -13.19 5.21 2.98
C ASP A 60 -12.59 6.47 2.29
N VAL A 61 -12.63 7.62 2.97
CA VAL A 61 -12.08 8.89 2.48
C VAL A 61 -10.55 8.85 2.44
N ASP A 62 -9.93 8.22 3.44
CA ASP A 62 -8.47 8.07 3.50
C ASP A 62 -7.95 7.08 2.45
N LEU A 63 -8.70 6.02 2.14
CA LEU A 63 -8.36 5.11 1.04
C LEU A 63 -8.37 5.83 -0.32
N ASP A 64 -9.38 6.65 -0.63
CA ASP A 64 -9.42 7.41 -1.89
C ASP A 64 -8.26 8.41 -1.98
N ARG A 65 -7.91 9.07 -0.87
CA ARG A 65 -6.76 9.98 -0.77
C ARG A 65 -5.43 9.26 -0.95
N LEU A 66 -5.27 8.09 -0.34
CA LEU A 66 -4.09 7.24 -0.49
C LEU A 66 -3.94 6.83 -1.95
N MET A 67 -4.99 6.27 -2.55
CA MET A 67 -5.03 5.87 -3.95
C MET A 67 -4.69 7.02 -4.91
N SER A 68 -5.25 8.20 -4.67
CA SER A 68 -4.94 9.41 -5.44
C SER A 68 -3.48 9.83 -5.28
N THR A 69 -2.93 9.73 -4.06
CA THR A 69 -1.53 10.04 -3.76
C THR A 69 -0.58 9.09 -4.48
N VAL A 70 -0.80 7.78 -4.36
CA VAL A 70 0.02 6.75 -5.04
C VAL A 70 -0.01 6.97 -6.56
N ARG A 71 -1.19 7.14 -7.16
CA ARG A 71 -1.33 7.44 -8.59
C ARG A 71 -0.58 8.70 -9.00
N ARG A 72 -0.65 9.77 -8.19
CA ARG A 72 0.00 11.04 -8.49
C ARG A 72 1.52 10.98 -8.34
N THR A 73 2.02 10.23 -7.36
CA THR A 73 3.46 10.08 -7.11
C THR A 73 4.09 9.20 -8.18
N LEU A 74 3.50 8.05 -8.50
CA LEU A 74 3.95 7.19 -9.60
C LEU A 74 3.87 7.90 -10.96
N ALA A 75 2.84 8.71 -11.21
CA ALA A 75 2.74 9.48 -12.47
C ALA A 75 3.84 10.56 -12.62
N LYS A 76 4.41 11.05 -11.51
CA LYS A 76 5.55 11.98 -11.52
C LYS A 76 6.88 11.25 -11.64
N ASP A 77 6.95 10.02 -11.15
CA ASP A 77 8.15 9.21 -11.25
C ASP A 77 8.28 8.59 -12.65
N LYS A 78 9.28 9.03 -13.40
CA LYS A 78 9.56 8.50 -14.75
C LYS A 78 10.19 7.11 -14.71
N ARG A 79 10.61 6.63 -13.54
CA ARG A 79 11.22 5.32 -13.35
C ARG A 79 10.19 4.26 -13.00
N ALA A 80 9.06 4.66 -12.41
CA ALA A 80 7.95 3.79 -12.10
C ALA A 80 7.42 3.13 -13.37
N LYS A 81 7.34 1.79 -13.35
CA LYS A 81 6.83 0.94 -14.43
C LYS A 81 5.43 0.41 -14.14
N ILE A 82 4.94 0.61 -12.92
CA ILE A 82 3.62 0.14 -12.49
C ILE A 82 2.53 0.81 -13.33
N ALA A 83 1.68 -0.03 -13.91
CA ALA A 83 0.54 0.41 -14.69
C ALA A 83 -0.56 0.91 -13.73
N THR A 84 -1.28 1.96 -14.13
CA THR A 84 -2.31 2.57 -13.27
C THR A 84 -3.41 1.58 -12.86
N GLU A 85 -3.72 0.60 -13.71
CA GLU A 85 -4.68 -0.47 -13.44
C GLU A 85 -4.19 -1.47 -12.39
N HIS A 86 -2.88 -1.59 -12.18
CA HIS A 86 -2.28 -2.49 -11.19
C HIS A 86 -2.02 -1.79 -9.84
N ILE A 87 -2.16 -0.47 -9.75
CA ILE A 87 -1.96 0.26 -8.50
C ILE A 87 -2.98 -0.20 -7.45
N GLU A 88 -4.25 -0.24 -7.82
CA GLU A 88 -5.34 -0.60 -6.91
C GLU A 88 -5.20 -1.99 -6.28
N PRO A 89 -4.94 -3.08 -7.05
CA PRO A 89 -4.73 -4.38 -6.44
C PRO A 89 -3.46 -4.44 -5.57
N ILE A 90 -2.41 -3.67 -5.89
CA ILE A 90 -1.19 -3.63 -5.07
C ILE A 90 -1.45 -2.93 -3.73
N VAL A 91 -2.07 -1.75 -3.74
CA VAL A 91 -2.39 -0.98 -2.53
C VAL A 91 -3.34 -1.78 -1.62
N ASN A 92 -4.41 -2.36 -2.16
CA ASN A 92 -5.33 -3.17 -1.37
C ASN A 92 -4.64 -4.41 -0.76
N ALA A 93 -3.68 -5.00 -1.47
CA ALA A 93 -2.96 -6.16 -0.95
C ALA A 93 -1.97 -5.77 0.18
N GLU A 94 -1.44 -4.55 0.16
CA GLU A 94 -0.60 -4.00 1.20
C GLU A 94 -1.40 -3.71 2.48
N LEU A 95 -2.54 -3.04 2.36
CA LEU A 95 -3.46 -2.80 3.49
C LEU A 95 -3.96 -4.11 4.12
N ALA A 96 -4.25 -5.13 3.29
CA ALA A 96 -4.63 -6.45 3.77
C ALA A 96 -3.48 -7.18 4.50
N TYR A 97 -2.22 -6.85 4.20
CA TYR A 97 -1.10 -7.34 4.97
C TYR A 97 -1.02 -6.64 6.33
N GLU A 98 -1.20 -5.32 6.39
CA GLU A 98 -1.26 -4.56 7.65
C GLU A 98 -2.36 -5.11 8.58
N ASP A 99 -3.59 -5.27 8.06
CA ASP A 99 -4.73 -5.85 8.78
C ASP A 99 -4.39 -7.25 9.36
N SER A 100 -3.70 -8.08 8.57
CA SER A 100 -3.27 -9.41 9.04
C SER A 100 -2.26 -9.38 10.19
N LEU A 101 -1.50 -8.29 10.36
CA LEU A 101 -0.58 -8.11 11.48
C LEU A 101 -1.28 -7.62 12.76
N GLU A 102 -2.46 -6.99 12.62
CA GLU A 102 -3.28 -6.51 13.74
C GLU A 102 -4.14 -7.61 14.35
N ASP A 103 -4.58 -8.59 13.54
CA ASP A 103 -5.34 -9.76 13.97
C ASP A 103 -4.50 -10.86 14.70
N GLU A 104 -3.16 -10.72 14.77
CA GLU A 104 -2.23 -11.65 15.45
C GLU A 104 -1.69 -11.17 16.82
#